data_AF-A0A1A7ZC57-F1
#
_entry.id   AF-A0A1A7ZC57-F1
#
_cell.length_a   1.000
_cell.length_b   1.000
_cell.length_c   1.000
_cell.angle_alpha   90.00
_cell.angle_beta   90.00
_cell.angle_gamma   90.00
#
_symmetry.space_group_name_H-M   'P 1'
#
loop_
_entity.id
_entity.type
_entity.pdbx_description
1 polymer ?
#
loop_
_entity_poly.entity_id
_entity_poly.type
_entity_poly.pdbx_seq_one_letter_code
_entity_poly.pdbx_strand_id
1 'polypeptide(L)'
;VPRVLQSRFSLPLALVCVPSSPAKNTKFKITVDTNQPPVDLSSIFREFSAKTEDKDGSSLAFQLLSGTKVTVVASKTSQRYRIQSDSFEDMWLVVKELLQRFDQHFAKLGIKDFRKSFSGSLPLQDYFLSVDHHFQLRVSAQQYQDLLSERAVQFRAIQRRLLTRFKDKTPAPLQNLDTLLEATYSQVMALAEAAEDNRALLEQAFVRLRSATHLLVLLMSLWQGLTPDQTAILEATLLPLLQDTPQLGWEESCDAAVSHLLRSCLSQSPKDQATTLAQTGGLVLGLPQDTARLKKHIALLCDRIGKGGRLTLASDANVQVPAQVQNLAAPGGVETIAEVAGDAEEMEPPQEITKFLKKKQPSKKVKKEKEKKVASTEPSGATAQEVAGGAQEAIKEAKKERKESSKGKKESRKDSSKEEAKKESKKESSSSKEKKESSKEKEGKDIGDKKVSRKSSVKVKEKTKEPEAEET
;
A
#
# COMPACT_ATOMS: atom_id res chain seq x y z
N VAL A 1 -29.82 -32.37 8.42
CA VAL A 1 -28.57 -31.73 8.92
C VAL A 1 -27.85 -31.10 7.73
N PRO A 2 -27.58 -29.79 7.72
CA PRO A 2 -26.81 -29.17 6.63
C PRO A 2 -25.37 -29.71 6.62
N ARG A 3 -24.86 -30.04 5.44
CA ARG A 3 -23.48 -30.45 5.20
C ARG A 3 -22.89 -29.55 4.13
N VAL A 4 -21.64 -29.12 4.32
CA VAL A 4 -20.89 -28.28 3.36
C VAL A 4 -19.65 -29.04 2.93
N LEU A 5 -19.44 -29.14 1.62
CA LEU A 5 -18.23 -29.71 1.00
C LEU A 5 -17.54 -28.61 0.20
N GLN A 6 -16.23 -28.47 0.36
CA GLN A 6 -15.41 -27.49 -0.35
C GLN A 6 -14.27 -28.21 -1.09
N SER A 7 -14.07 -27.86 -2.36
CA SER A 7 -12.93 -28.30 -3.16
C SER A 7 -12.13 -27.08 -3.65
N ARG A 8 -10.83 -27.25 -3.87
CA ARG A 8 -9.91 -26.21 -4.33
C ARG A 8 -9.14 -26.72 -5.54
N PHE A 9 -8.94 -25.85 -6.53
CA PHE A 9 -8.13 -26.12 -7.72
C PHE A 9 -7.30 -24.89 -8.07
N SER A 10 -6.19 -25.09 -8.78
CA SER A 10 -5.32 -24.00 -9.24
C SER A 10 -5.59 -23.72 -10.72
N LEU A 11 -5.74 -22.43 -11.04
CA LEU A 11 -5.90 -21.96 -12.41
C LEU A 11 -4.53 -21.76 -13.08
N PRO A 12 -4.38 -22.05 -14.38
CA PRO A 12 -3.13 -21.82 -15.10
C PRO A 12 -2.75 -20.34 -15.17
N LEU A 13 -1.47 -20.03 -14.96
CA LEU A 13 -0.94 -18.66 -15.06
C LEU A 13 -1.21 -18.02 -16.44
N ALA A 14 -1.22 -18.82 -17.52
CA ALA A 14 -1.49 -18.37 -18.89
C ALA A 14 -2.88 -17.75 -19.10
N LEU A 15 -3.81 -17.88 -18.14
CA LEU A 15 -5.10 -17.18 -18.21
C LEU A 15 -4.99 -15.68 -17.93
N VAL A 16 -3.93 -15.25 -17.24
CA VAL A 16 -3.80 -13.86 -16.75
C VAL A 16 -2.49 -13.19 -17.17
N CYS A 17 -1.66 -13.88 -17.96
CA CYS A 17 -0.47 -13.27 -18.54
C CYS A 17 -0.08 -13.89 -19.90
N VAL A 18 0.70 -13.13 -20.66
CA VAL A 18 1.23 -13.49 -21.97
C VAL A 18 2.76 -13.32 -21.99
N PRO A 19 3.49 -14.03 -22.86
CA PRO A 19 4.93 -13.84 -22.99
C PRO A 19 5.27 -12.44 -23.51
N SER A 20 6.33 -11.83 -22.97
CA SER A 20 6.83 -10.50 -23.34
C SER A 20 8.35 -10.50 -23.46
N SER A 21 8.90 -9.43 -24.03
CA SER A 21 10.33 -9.15 -23.96
C SER A 21 10.76 -8.75 -22.54
N PRO A 22 11.93 -9.23 -22.06
CA PRO A 22 12.53 -8.85 -20.79
C PRO A 22 12.77 -7.35 -20.64
N ALA A 23 12.35 -6.77 -19.53
CA ALA A 23 12.69 -5.40 -19.17
C ALA A 23 14.09 -5.35 -18.54
N LYS A 24 14.97 -4.49 -19.06
CA LYS A 24 16.36 -4.38 -18.59
C LYS A 24 16.51 -3.54 -17.32
N ASN A 25 15.66 -2.54 -17.13
CA ASN A 25 15.68 -1.68 -15.96
C ASN A 25 14.26 -1.55 -15.42
N THR A 26 14.08 -1.84 -14.14
CA THR A 26 12.79 -1.78 -13.46
C THR A 26 12.98 -1.26 -12.04
N LYS A 27 11.90 -0.67 -11.49
CA LYS A 27 11.91 -0.05 -10.15
C LYS A 27 12.14 -1.06 -9.02
N PHE A 28 11.41 -2.19 -9.04
CA PHE A 28 11.42 -3.17 -7.96
C PHE A 28 12.15 -4.45 -8.36
N LYS A 29 12.90 -5.02 -7.42
CA LYS A 29 13.72 -6.21 -7.62
C LYS A 29 13.70 -7.08 -6.36
N ILE A 30 13.42 -8.37 -6.54
CA ILE A 30 13.47 -9.40 -5.49
C ILE A 30 14.37 -10.51 -5.99
N THR A 31 15.19 -11.08 -5.12
CA THR A 31 16.05 -12.21 -5.47
C THR A 31 15.73 -13.38 -4.54
N VAL A 32 15.35 -14.51 -5.12
CA VAL A 32 15.11 -15.77 -4.42
C VAL A 32 16.30 -16.68 -4.64
N ASP A 33 16.79 -17.27 -3.55
CA ASP A 33 17.87 -18.24 -3.54
C ASP A 33 17.30 -19.66 -3.51
N THR A 34 18.02 -20.61 -4.10
CA THR A 34 17.73 -22.05 -4.03
C THR A 34 18.99 -22.81 -3.67
N ASN A 35 18.87 -24.05 -3.20
CA ASN A 35 20.03 -24.94 -2.95
C ASN A 35 20.34 -25.89 -4.13
N GLN A 36 19.68 -25.72 -5.27
CA GLN A 36 19.83 -26.56 -6.45
C GLN A 36 20.42 -25.77 -7.61
N PRO A 37 21.06 -26.43 -8.58
CA PRO A 37 21.55 -25.76 -9.79
C PRO A 37 20.45 -24.98 -10.52
N PRO A 38 20.80 -23.86 -11.20
CA PRO A 38 19.84 -23.10 -12.00
C PRO A 38 19.12 -23.97 -13.03
N VAL A 39 17.80 -23.83 -13.08
CA VAL A 39 16.92 -24.54 -14.01
C VAL A 39 16.63 -23.64 -15.20
N ASP A 40 16.60 -24.22 -16.40
CA ASP A 40 16.15 -23.52 -17.60
C ASP A 40 14.69 -23.08 -17.44
N LEU A 41 14.45 -21.77 -17.43
CA LEU A 41 13.13 -21.19 -17.23
C LEU A 41 12.19 -21.57 -18.38
N SER A 42 12.71 -21.75 -19.59
CA SER A 42 11.91 -22.13 -20.77
C SER A 42 11.32 -23.53 -20.63
N SER A 43 12.04 -24.43 -19.95
CA SER A 43 11.57 -25.79 -19.67
C SER A 43 10.44 -25.83 -18.62
N ILE A 44 10.46 -24.87 -17.68
CA ILE A 44 9.51 -24.72 -16.57
C ILE A 44 8.25 -23.96 -17.01
N PHE A 45 8.40 -22.99 -17.89
CA PHE A 45 7.36 -22.12 -18.43
C PHE A 45 7.24 -22.28 -19.94
N ARG A 46 6.92 -23.50 -20.38
CA ARG A 46 6.89 -23.88 -21.80
C ARG A 46 5.89 -23.04 -22.60
N GLU A 47 4.82 -22.63 -21.97
CA GLU A 47 3.78 -21.80 -22.59
C GLU A 47 4.22 -20.33 -22.78
N PHE A 48 5.34 -19.92 -22.17
CA PHE A 48 5.88 -18.57 -22.27
C PHE A 48 7.21 -18.48 -23.05
N SER A 49 7.79 -19.62 -23.47
CA SER A 49 9.11 -19.66 -24.12
C SER A 49 9.09 -19.40 -25.64
N ALA A 50 7.95 -19.59 -26.31
CA ALA A 50 7.87 -19.61 -27.77
C ALA A 50 8.16 -18.27 -28.49
N LYS A 51 8.37 -17.17 -27.77
CA LYS A 51 8.56 -15.81 -28.34
C LYS A 51 9.77 -15.05 -27.79
N THR A 52 10.62 -15.67 -26.99
CA THR A 52 11.77 -14.98 -26.41
C THR A 52 12.98 -15.03 -27.34
N GLU A 53 13.59 -13.87 -27.62
CA GLU A 53 14.82 -13.75 -28.42
C GLU A 53 16.04 -14.40 -27.73
N ASP A 54 15.97 -14.57 -26.41
CA ASP A 54 17.01 -15.24 -25.61
C ASP A 54 16.99 -16.76 -25.83
N LYS A 55 17.90 -17.24 -26.68
CA LYS A 55 18.11 -18.68 -26.95
C LYS A 55 18.63 -19.47 -25.75
N ASP A 56 19.14 -18.78 -24.72
CA ASP A 56 19.85 -19.40 -23.60
C ASP A 56 18.91 -19.83 -22.44
N GLY A 57 17.62 -19.52 -22.52
CA GLY A 57 16.62 -19.93 -21.52
C GLY A 57 16.79 -19.35 -20.10
N SER A 58 17.73 -18.42 -19.91
CA SER A 58 18.06 -17.83 -18.61
C SER A 58 17.15 -16.66 -18.20
N SER A 59 16.27 -16.20 -19.07
CA SER A 59 15.42 -15.03 -18.83
C SER A 59 14.04 -15.26 -19.45
N LEU A 60 12.99 -14.92 -18.71
CA LEU A 60 11.61 -14.91 -19.19
C LEU A 60 10.92 -13.64 -18.72
N ALA A 61 10.01 -13.12 -19.53
CA ALA A 61 9.14 -12.03 -19.11
C ALA A 61 7.68 -12.32 -19.39
N PHE A 62 6.88 -11.89 -18.44
CA PHE A 62 5.45 -12.09 -18.35
C PHE A 62 4.81 -10.70 -18.41
N GLN A 63 3.92 -10.49 -19.36
CA GLN A 63 3.05 -9.32 -19.37
C GLN A 63 1.69 -9.75 -18.83
N LEU A 64 1.32 -9.20 -17.66
CA LEU A 64 -0.01 -9.39 -17.09
C LEU A 64 -1.06 -8.71 -18.00
N LEU A 65 -2.32 -9.17 -17.94
CA LEU A 65 -3.40 -8.54 -18.70
C LEU A 65 -3.63 -7.07 -18.33
N SER A 66 -3.21 -6.65 -17.12
CA SER A 66 -3.17 -5.24 -16.70
C SER A 66 -2.19 -4.38 -17.51
N GLY A 67 -1.29 -5.00 -18.27
CA GLY A 67 -0.24 -4.36 -19.04
C GLY A 67 1.13 -4.37 -18.36
N THR A 68 1.19 -4.65 -17.05
CA THR A 68 2.45 -4.70 -16.29
C THR A 68 3.35 -5.83 -16.77
N LYS A 69 4.66 -5.56 -16.84
CA LYS A 69 5.69 -6.55 -17.16
C LYS A 69 6.44 -6.99 -15.92
N VAL A 70 6.61 -8.29 -15.76
CA VAL A 70 7.44 -8.92 -14.73
C VAL A 70 8.48 -9.79 -15.43
N THR A 71 9.75 -9.57 -15.13
CA THR A 71 10.87 -10.32 -15.72
C THR A 71 11.51 -11.19 -14.65
N VAL A 72 11.77 -12.46 -14.98
CA VAL A 72 12.50 -13.42 -14.17
C VAL A 72 13.82 -13.71 -14.86
N VAL A 73 14.92 -13.53 -14.14
CA VAL A 73 16.28 -13.78 -14.62
C VAL A 73 16.94 -14.82 -13.73
N ALA A 74 17.25 -15.98 -14.30
CA ALA A 74 18.06 -17.01 -13.66
C ALA A 74 19.54 -16.65 -13.80
N SER A 75 20.26 -16.66 -12.69
CA SER A 75 21.71 -16.49 -12.73
C SER A 75 22.36 -17.77 -13.26
N LYS A 76 23.24 -17.65 -14.27
CA LYS A 76 23.97 -18.81 -14.83
C LYS A 76 25.03 -19.38 -13.88
N THR A 77 25.56 -18.55 -12.98
CA THR A 77 26.70 -18.86 -12.11
C THR A 77 26.33 -18.97 -10.64
N SER A 78 25.08 -18.68 -10.28
CA SER A 78 24.61 -18.76 -8.89
C SER A 78 23.22 -19.36 -8.84
N GLN A 79 22.85 -19.94 -7.70
CA GLN A 79 21.55 -20.60 -7.49
C GLN A 79 20.43 -19.59 -7.19
N ARG A 80 20.44 -18.46 -7.91
CA ARG A 80 19.63 -17.26 -7.64
C ARG A 80 18.75 -16.88 -8.81
N TYR A 81 17.52 -16.52 -8.50
CA TYR A 81 16.53 -16.04 -9.46
C TYR A 81 16.09 -14.64 -9.07
N ARG A 82 16.33 -13.68 -9.96
CA ARG A 82 15.90 -12.30 -9.77
C ARG A 82 14.57 -12.07 -10.49
N ILE A 83 13.58 -11.62 -9.74
CA ILE A 83 12.28 -11.19 -10.24
C ILE A 83 12.24 -9.67 -10.17
N GLN A 84 11.80 -9.03 -11.24
CA GLN A 84 11.85 -7.58 -11.35
C GLN A 84 10.68 -7.00 -12.15
N SER A 85 10.14 -5.87 -11.69
CA SER A 85 8.98 -5.19 -12.30
C SER A 85 8.93 -3.71 -11.90
N ASP A 86 8.12 -2.93 -12.61
CA ASP A 86 7.82 -1.53 -12.27
C ASP A 86 6.63 -1.40 -11.30
N SER A 87 5.93 -2.50 -11.02
CA SER A 87 4.90 -2.60 -9.99
C SER A 87 5.32 -3.62 -8.94
N PHE A 88 5.17 -3.27 -7.66
CA PHE A 88 5.59 -4.10 -6.54
C PHE A 88 4.62 -5.28 -6.35
N GLU A 89 3.33 -4.97 -6.32
CA GLU A 89 2.23 -5.90 -6.13
C GLU A 89 2.15 -6.99 -7.20
N ASP A 90 2.51 -6.66 -8.45
CA ASP A 90 2.40 -7.55 -9.61
C ASP A 90 3.49 -8.64 -9.64
N MET A 91 4.57 -8.50 -8.85
CA MET A 91 5.60 -9.52 -8.75
C MET A 91 5.10 -10.79 -8.05
N TRP A 92 4.14 -10.67 -7.13
CA TRP A 92 3.69 -11.78 -6.28
C TRP A 92 3.31 -13.03 -7.10
N LEU A 93 2.46 -12.84 -8.10
CA LEU A 93 1.89 -13.95 -8.87
C LEU A 93 2.97 -14.77 -9.56
N VAL A 94 3.96 -14.09 -10.15
CA VAL A 94 5.08 -14.72 -10.84
C VAL A 94 6.03 -15.41 -9.86
N VAL A 95 6.35 -14.78 -8.72
CA VAL A 95 7.19 -15.41 -7.69
C VAL A 95 6.52 -16.67 -7.13
N LYS A 96 5.23 -16.60 -6.83
CA LYS A 96 4.45 -17.74 -6.33
C LYS A 96 4.45 -18.90 -7.33
N GLU A 97 4.14 -18.62 -8.59
CA GLU A 97 4.10 -19.64 -9.64
C GLU A 97 5.49 -20.26 -9.86
N LEU A 98 6.54 -19.45 -9.91
CA LEU A 98 7.94 -19.91 -10.04
C LEU A 98 8.28 -20.93 -8.95
N LEU A 99 8.01 -20.58 -7.69
CA LEU A 99 8.32 -21.44 -6.55
C LEU A 99 7.49 -22.72 -6.56
N GLN A 100 6.20 -22.63 -6.90
CA GLN A 100 5.31 -23.79 -7.00
C GLN A 100 5.77 -24.76 -8.10
N ARG A 101 6.19 -24.23 -9.27
CA ARG A 101 6.73 -25.07 -10.34
C ARG A 101 8.08 -25.68 -10.01
N PHE A 102 8.94 -24.97 -9.28
CA PHE A 102 10.20 -25.54 -8.79
C PHE A 102 9.97 -26.69 -7.81
N ASP A 103 9.06 -26.54 -6.86
CA ASP A 103 8.69 -27.63 -5.94
C ASP A 103 8.25 -28.87 -6.74
N GLN A 104 7.38 -28.69 -7.74
CA GLN A 104 6.91 -29.78 -8.60
C GLN A 104 8.02 -30.38 -9.46
N HIS A 105 8.90 -29.56 -10.02
CA HIS A 105 10.00 -29.99 -10.87
C HIS A 105 10.99 -30.87 -10.09
N PHE A 106 11.47 -30.37 -8.94
CA PHE A 106 12.44 -31.10 -8.14
C PHE A 106 11.84 -32.32 -7.45
N ALA A 107 10.56 -32.28 -7.06
CA ALA A 107 9.85 -33.48 -6.60
C ALA A 107 9.77 -34.56 -7.67
N LYS A 108 9.51 -34.21 -8.94
CA LYS A 108 9.52 -35.16 -10.08
C LYS A 108 10.90 -35.77 -10.34
N LEU A 109 11.97 -35.03 -10.05
CA LEU A 109 13.35 -35.53 -10.12
C LEU A 109 13.75 -36.37 -8.89
N GLY A 110 12.84 -36.54 -7.92
CA GLY A 110 13.11 -37.31 -6.69
C GLY A 110 13.94 -36.57 -5.64
N ILE A 111 14.18 -35.26 -5.82
CA ILE A 111 14.92 -34.44 -4.86
C ILE A 111 14.01 -34.07 -3.70
N LYS A 112 14.35 -34.55 -2.50
CA LYS A 112 13.54 -34.39 -1.28
C LYS A 112 13.99 -33.21 -0.41
N ASP A 113 15.21 -32.74 -0.60
CA ASP A 113 15.87 -31.69 0.19
C ASP A 113 15.91 -30.33 -0.54
N PHE A 114 15.02 -30.11 -1.51
CA PHE A 114 14.91 -28.81 -2.17
C PHE A 114 14.56 -27.70 -1.15
N ARG A 115 15.34 -26.63 -1.16
CA ARG A 115 15.17 -25.46 -0.31
C ARG A 115 15.20 -24.19 -1.14
N LYS A 116 14.31 -23.28 -0.76
CA LYS A 116 14.17 -21.93 -1.29
C LYS A 116 14.27 -20.95 -0.14
N SER A 117 15.01 -19.87 -0.32
CA SER A 117 15.23 -18.87 0.71
C SER A 117 15.27 -17.46 0.13
N PHE A 118 15.08 -16.48 0.99
CA PHE A 118 15.22 -15.07 0.66
C PHE A 118 16.23 -14.44 1.61
N SER A 119 17.33 -13.93 1.07
CA SER A 119 18.41 -13.31 1.85
C SER A 119 18.42 -11.78 1.82
N GLY A 120 17.46 -11.16 1.12
CA GLY A 120 17.33 -9.70 1.04
C GLY A 120 16.65 -9.07 2.26
N SER A 121 16.67 -7.74 2.32
CA SER A 121 15.83 -6.99 3.26
C SER A 121 14.37 -7.05 2.82
N LEU A 122 13.44 -7.21 3.77
CA LEU A 122 12.01 -7.12 3.46
C LEU A 122 11.67 -5.73 2.90
N PRO A 123 10.95 -5.63 1.77
CA PRO A 123 10.62 -4.36 1.11
C PRO A 123 9.45 -3.63 1.80
N LEU A 124 9.60 -3.35 3.10
CA LEU A 124 8.54 -2.75 3.92
C LEU A 124 8.16 -1.35 3.45
N GLN A 125 9.12 -0.55 2.96
CA GLN A 125 8.84 0.79 2.47
C GLN A 125 7.90 0.77 1.28
N ASP A 126 8.16 -0.08 0.28
CA ASP A 126 7.33 -0.21 -0.91
C ASP A 126 5.95 -0.77 -0.57
N TYR A 127 5.90 -1.75 0.33
CA TYR A 127 4.65 -2.30 0.86
C TYR A 127 3.80 -1.23 1.57
N PHE A 128 4.42 -0.37 2.39
CA PHE A 128 3.70 0.68 3.10
C PHE A 128 3.16 1.79 2.18
N LEU A 129 3.74 1.99 0.98
CA LEU A 129 3.13 2.86 -0.03
C LEU A 129 1.79 2.30 -0.51
N SER A 130 1.66 0.99 -0.68
CA SER A 130 0.37 0.35 -1.03
C SER A 130 -0.66 0.50 0.10
N VAL A 131 -0.22 0.37 1.37
CA VAL A 131 -1.07 0.59 2.55
C VAL A 131 -1.58 2.02 2.60
N ASP A 132 -0.68 3.00 2.44
CA ASP A 132 -1.04 4.41 2.49
C ASP A 132 -1.96 4.79 1.33
N HIS A 133 -1.73 4.29 0.12
CA HIS A 133 -2.58 4.55 -1.04
C HIS A 133 -4.01 4.06 -0.82
N HIS A 134 -4.17 2.83 -0.31
CA HIS A 134 -5.46 2.25 0.01
C HIS A 134 -6.20 3.07 1.08
N PHE A 135 -5.52 3.41 2.18
CA PHE A 135 -6.09 4.21 3.26
C PHE A 135 -6.58 5.58 2.77
N GLN A 136 -5.81 6.26 1.92
CA GLN A 136 -6.21 7.56 1.36
C GLN A 136 -7.51 7.46 0.56
N LEU A 137 -7.69 6.41 -0.25
CA LEU A 137 -8.93 6.18 -1.00
C LEU A 137 -10.13 5.87 -0.08
N ARG A 138 -9.92 5.21 1.05
CA ARG A 138 -10.95 5.03 2.08
C ARG A 138 -11.35 6.36 2.73
N VAL A 139 -10.37 7.20 3.06
CA VAL A 139 -10.64 8.56 3.58
C VAL A 139 -11.42 9.39 2.57
N SER A 140 -11.04 9.36 1.29
CA SER A 140 -11.80 10.01 0.21
C SER A 140 -13.22 9.45 0.07
N ALA A 141 -13.40 8.13 0.20
CA ALA A 141 -14.73 7.51 0.16
C ALA A 141 -15.64 8.06 1.27
N GLN A 142 -15.13 8.16 2.50
CA GLN A 142 -15.86 8.74 3.62
C GLN A 142 -16.22 10.20 3.37
N GLN A 143 -15.29 11.00 2.84
CA GLN A 143 -15.54 12.40 2.50
C GLN A 143 -16.66 12.55 1.46
N TYR A 144 -16.65 11.73 0.40
CA TYR A 144 -17.73 11.74 -0.60
C TYR A 144 -19.08 11.34 0.01
N GLN A 145 -19.09 10.35 0.91
CA GLN A 145 -20.30 9.94 1.61
C GLN A 145 -20.88 11.06 2.47
N ASP A 146 -20.03 11.77 3.21
CA ASP A 146 -20.45 12.89 4.06
C ASP A 146 -21.02 14.04 3.21
N LEU A 147 -20.32 14.42 2.14
CA LEU A 147 -20.78 15.48 1.22
C LEU A 147 -22.09 15.10 0.52
N LEU A 148 -22.24 13.84 0.09
CA LEU A 148 -23.49 13.33 -0.48
C LEU A 148 -24.62 13.38 0.52
N SER A 149 -24.37 12.99 1.78
CA SER A 149 -25.36 13.06 2.86
C SER A 149 -25.84 14.49 3.08
N GLU A 150 -24.92 15.46 3.18
CA GLU A 150 -25.23 16.87 3.32
C GLU A 150 -26.08 17.39 2.13
N ARG A 151 -25.67 17.10 0.89
CA ARG A 151 -26.40 17.53 -0.30
C ARG A 151 -27.75 16.84 -0.43
N ALA A 152 -27.88 15.59 -0.04
CA ALA A 152 -29.16 14.88 -0.01
C ALA A 152 -30.13 15.46 1.02
N VAL A 153 -29.63 15.94 2.17
CA VAL A 153 -30.46 16.68 3.15
C VAL A 153 -30.95 18.01 2.57
N GLN A 154 -30.06 18.77 1.93
CA GLN A 154 -30.41 20.05 1.28
C GLN A 154 -31.43 19.84 0.16
N PHE A 155 -31.19 18.87 -0.73
CA PHE A 155 -32.08 18.53 -1.84
C PHE A 155 -33.50 18.20 -1.34
N ARG A 156 -33.61 17.31 -0.34
CA ARG A 156 -34.90 16.98 0.29
C ARG A 156 -35.58 18.19 0.95
N ALA A 157 -34.81 19.09 1.56
CA ALA A 157 -35.36 20.31 2.13
C ALA A 157 -35.97 21.24 1.07
N ILE A 158 -35.30 21.40 -0.08
CA ILE A 158 -35.80 22.18 -1.22
C ILE A 158 -37.04 21.53 -1.80
N GLN A 159 -37.03 20.22 -2.04
CA GLN A 159 -38.19 19.47 -2.54
C GLN A 159 -39.41 19.63 -1.62
N ARG A 160 -39.24 19.49 -0.30
CA ARG A 160 -40.34 19.71 0.66
C ARG A 160 -40.90 21.13 0.57
N ARG A 161 -40.04 22.14 0.44
CA ARG A 161 -40.47 23.54 0.32
C ARG A 161 -41.22 23.81 -0.99
N LEU A 162 -40.77 23.23 -2.10
CA LEU A 162 -41.45 23.30 -3.40
C LEU A 162 -42.82 22.61 -3.35
N LEU A 163 -42.91 21.41 -2.77
CA LEU A 163 -44.19 20.70 -2.61
C LEU A 163 -45.21 21.50 -1.80
N THR A 164 -44.78 22.13 -0.69
CA THR A 164 -45.66 22.99 0.11
C THR A 164 -46.16 24.20 -0.70
N ARG A 165 -45.31 24.78 -1.55
CA ARG A 165 -45.69 25.90 -2.43
C ARG A 165 -46.64 25.47 -3.55
N PHE A 166 -46.41 24.31 -4.17
CA PHE A 166 -47.30 23.77 -5.21
C PHE A 166 -48.65 23.32 -4.68
N LYS A 167 -48.75 22.98 -3.40
CA LYS A 167 -50.02 22.63 -2.74
C LYS A 167 -50.87 23.85 -2.36
N ASP A 168 -50.27 25.05 -2.33
CA ASP A 168 -51.00 26.30 -2.05
C ASP A 168 -51.92 26.63 -3.23
N LYS A 169 -53.19 26.97 -2.93
CA LYS A 169 -54.18 27.34 -3.95
C LYS A 169 -53.90 28.71 -4.56
N THR A 170 -53.03 29.50 -3.92
CA THR A 170 -52.68 30.86 -4.34
C THR A 170 -51.31 30.82 -5.02
N PRO A 171 -51.18 31.23 -6.30
CA PRO A 171 -49.92 31.15 -7.02
C PRO A 171 -48.91 32.15 -6.46
N ALA A 172 -48.04 31.70 -5.56
CA ALA A 172 -46.92 32.47 -5.05
C ALA A 172 -45.67 32.24 -5.92
N PRO A 173 -44.87 33.28 -6.23
CA PRO A 173 -43.63 33.11 -7.00
C PRO A 173 -42.68 32.13 -6.31
N LEU A 174 -42.05 31.24 -7.10
CA LEU A 174 -41.13 30.21 -6.58
C LEU A 174 -39.79 30.78 -6.08
N GLN A 175 -39.51 32.08 -6.27
CA GLN A 175 -38.34 32.78 -5.74
C GLN A 175 -37.00 32.02 -5.99
N ASN A 176 -36.78 31.58 -7.24
CA ASN A 176 -35.57 30.85 -7.68
C ASN A 176 -35.36 29.46 -7.04
N LEU A 177 -36.35 28.90 -6.33
CA LEU A 177 -36.26 27.56 -5.74
C LEU A 177 -36.09 26.45 -6.78
N ASP A 178 -36.62 26.66 -7.98
CA ASP A 178 -36.43 25.82 -9.17
C ASP A 178 -34.95 25.80 -9.62
N THR A 179 -34.33 26.97 -9.74
CA THR A 179 -32.91 27.10 -10.05
C THR A 179 -32.03 26.45 -8.98
N LEU A 180 -32.39 26.65 -7.70
CA LEU A 180 -31.67 26.05 -6.58
C LEU A 180 -31.82 24.52 -6.56
N LEU A 181 -33.00 24.00 -6.89
CA LEU A 181 -33.23 22.55 -7.01
C LEU A 181 -32.34 21.95 -8.11
N GLU A 182 -32.31 22.57 -9.29
CA GLU A 182 -31.50 22.12 -10.43
C GLU A 182 -30.00 22.14 -10.10
N ALA A 183 -29.52 23.21 -9.48
CA ALA A 183 -28.13 23.32 -9.05
C ALA A 183 -27.76 22.25 -8.00
N THR A 184 -28.65 22.01 -7.02
CA THR A 184 -28.42 20.98 -5.98
C THR A 184 -28.47 19.58 -6.58
N TYR A 185 -29.38 19.32 -7.51
CA TYR A 185 -29.45 18.06 -8.26
C TYR A 185 -28.15 17.80 -9.03
N SER A 186 -27.67 18.79 -9.78
CA SER A 186 -26.40 18.70 -10.52
C SER A 186 -25.22 18.42 -9.59
N GLN A 187 -25.19 19.03 -8.40
CA GLN A 187 -24.16 18.76 -7.39
C GLN A 187 -24.23 17.33 -6.83
N VAL A 188 -25.45 16.83 -6.55
CA VAL A 188 -25.64 15.43 -6.10
C VAL A 188 -25.16 14.46 -7.16
N MET A 189 -25.49 14.68 -8.44
CA MET A 189 -25.03 13.84 -9.54
C MET A 189 -23.51 13.84 -9.68
N ALA A 190 -22.87 15.02 -9.67
CA ALA A 190 -21.41 15.12 -9.77
C ALA A 190 -20.69 14.45 -8.59
N LEU A 191 -21.23 14.57 -7.38
CA LEU A 191 -20.67 13.88 -6.20
C LEU A 191 -20.87 12.36 -6.28
N ALA A 192 -21.99 11.90 -6.82
CA ALA A 192 -22.26 10.47 -7.00
C ALA A 192 -21.29 9.85 -8.00
N GLU A 193 -21.06 10.49 -9.15
CA GLU A 193 -20.06 10.06 -10.14
C GLU A 193 -18.65 10.02 -9.52
N ALA A 194 -18.24 11.06 -8.79
CA ALA A 194 -16.94 11.09 -8.12
C ALA A 194 -16.80 9.99 -7.04
N ALA A 195 -17.88 9.69 -6.31
CA ALA A 195 -17.90 8.61 -5.33
C ALA A 195 -17.78 7.23 -5.99
N GLU A 196 -18.41 7.03 -7.15
CA GLU A 196 -18.29 5.80 -7.94
C GLU A 196 -16.89 5.59 -8.49
N ASP A 197 -16.28 6.64 -9.06
CA ASP A 197 -14.90 6.62 -9.53
C ASP A 197 -13.94 6.26 -8.38
N ASN A 198 -14.11 6.89 -7.22
CA ASN A 198 -13.30 6.60 -6.04
C ASN A 198 -13.50 5.15 -5.56
N ARG A 199 -14.73 4.63 -5.59
CA ARG A 199 -15.02 3.23 -5.23
C ARG A 199 -14.29 2.25 -6.15
N ALA A 200 -14.29 2.49 -7.45
CA ALA A 200 -13.56 1.66 -8.41
C ALA A 200 -12.04 1.68 -8.16
N LEU A 201 -11.49 2.85 -7.85
CA LEU A 201 -10.08 2.99 -7.46
C LEU A 201 -9.77 2.28 -6.14
N LEU A 202 -10.66 2.36 -5.15
CA LEU A 202 -10.50 1.69 -3.85
C LEU A 202 -10.50 0.17 -4.01
N GLU A 203 -11.44 -0.39 -4.79
CA GLU A 203 -11.48 -1.82 -5.10
C GLU A 203 -10.18 -2.28 -5.78
N GLN A 204 -9.66 -1.50 -6.72
CA GLN A 204 -8.37 -1.79 -7.36
C GLN A 204 -7.21 -1.71 -6.37
N ALA A 205 -7.15 -0.67 -5.54
CA ALA A 205 -6.11 -0.48 -4.54
C ALA A 205 -6.11 -1.61 -3.51
N PHE A 206 -7.29 -2.10 -3.10
CA PHE A 206 -7.43 -3.22 -2.17
C PHE A 206 -6.86 -4.52 -2.78
N VAL A 207 -7.20 -4.85 -4.03
CA VAL A 207 -6.65 -6.05 -4.71
C VAL A 207 -5.12 -5.97 -4.85
N ARG A 208 -4.59 -4.78 -5.16
CA ARG A 208 -3.14 -4.53 -5.22
C ARG A 208 -2.49 -4.70 -3.84
N LEU A 209 -3.09 -4.13 -2.79
CA LEU A 209 -2.63 -4.26 -1.41
C LEU A 209 -2.62 -5.74 -0.98
N ARG A 210 -3.64 -6.52 -1.31
CA ARG A 210 -3.67 -7.96 -1.05
C ARG A 210 -2.50 -8.68 -1.73
N SER A 211 -2.24 -8.37 -2.99
CA SER A 211 -1.13 -8.98 -3.74
C SER A 211 0.23 -8.62 -3.14
N ALA A 212 0.42 -7.34 -2.78
CA ALA A 212 1.60 -6.86 -2.05
C ALA A 212 1.76 -7.53 -0.67
N THR A 213 0.65 -7.75 0.04
CA THR A 213 0.64 -8.43 1.34
C THR A 213 1.00 -9.91 1.19
N HIS A 214 0.44 -10.60 0.20
CA HIS A 214 0.82 -11.98 -0.09
C HIS A 214 2.31 -12.11 -0.48
N LEU A 215 2.86 -11.12 -1.21
CA LEU A 215 4.31 -11.07 -1.47
C LEU A 215 5.11 -10.92 -0.18
N LEU A 216 4.71 -10.00 0.70
CA LEU A 216 5.37 -9.82 2.00
C LEU A 216 5.37 -11.11 2.82
N VAL A 217 4.21 -11.77 2.92
CA VAL A 217 4.06 -13.05 3.64
C VAL A 217 4.96 -14.13 3.04
N LEU A 218 4.99 -14.25 1.71
CA LEU A 218 5.85 -15.20 1.00
C LEU A 218 7.34 -14.93 1.28
N LEU A 219 7.76 -13.66 1.21
CA LEU A 219 9.15 -13.29 1.52
C LEU A 219 9.51 -13.58 2.97
N MET A 220 8.62 -13.31 3.93
CA MET A 220 8.83 -13.64 5.33
C MET A 220 8.96 -15.16 5.55
N SER A 221 8.12 -15.94 4.88
CA SER A 221 8.18 -17.41 4.92
C SER A 221 9.53 -17.93 4.40
N LEU A 222 10.02 -17.39 3.27
CA LEU A 222 11.32 -17.74 2.69
C LEU A 222 12.50 -17.22 3.51
N TRP A 223 12.35 -16.08 4.18
CA TRP A 223 13.41 -15.44 4.97
C TRP A 223 13.69 -16.22 6.26
N GLN A 224 12.65 -16.63 6.98
CA GLN A 224 12.78 -17.33 8.26
C GLN A 224 12.57 -18.85 8.17
N GLY A 225 12.26 -19.37 6.98
CA GLY A 225 11.94 -20.78 6.79
C GLY A 225 10.69 -21.20 7.57
N LEU A 226 9.63 -20.39 7.51
CA LEU A 226 8.40 -20.64 8.25
C LEU A 226 7.71 -21.91 7.76
N THR A 227 7.10 -22.65 8.68
CA THR A 227 6.31 -23.84 8.32
C THR A 227 5.00 -23.43 7.60
N PRO A 228 4.32 -24.36 6.91
CA PRO A 228 3.02 -24.08 6.30
C PRO A 228 2.00 -23.55 7.30
N ASP A 229 1.97 -24.09 8.52
CA ASP A 229 1.06 -23.65 9.58
C ASP A 229 1.37 -22.22 10.05
N GLN A 230 2.66 -21.90 10.22
CA GLN A 230 3.09 -20.54 10.57
C GLN A 230 2.77 -19.54 9.47
N THR A 231 2.98 -19.95 8.22
CA THR A 231 2.62 -19.15 7.05
C THR A 231 1.11 -18.92 7.00
N ALA A 232 0.29 -19.93 7.30
CA ALA A 232 -1.17 -19.80 7.35
C ALA A 232 -1.64 -18.85 8.47
N ILE A 233 -1.01 -18.88 9.64
CA ILE A 233 -1.29 -17.92 10.72
C ILE A 233 -0.97 -16.49 10.26
N LEU A 234 0.18 -16.31 9.60
CA LEU A 234 0.61 -15.01 9.10
C LEU A 234 -0.31 -14.49 7.98
N GLU A 235 -0.73 -15.36 7.06
CA GLU A 235 -1.72 -15.05 6.04
C GLU A 235 -3.05 -14.64 6.66
N ALA A 236 -3.58 -15.40 7.62
CA ALA A 236 -4.83 -15.06 8.30
C ALA A 236 -4.75 -13.73 9.07
N THR A 237 -3.55 -13.39 9.57
CA THR A 237 -3.31 -12.15 10.32
C THR A 237 -3.25 -10.92 9.41
N LEU A 238 -2.53 -11.01 8.28
CA LEU A 238 -2.29 -9.88 7.39
C LEU A 238 -3.33 -9.75 6.26
N LEU A 239 -4.10 -10.81 5.98
CA LEU A 239 -5.16 -10.83 4.97
C LEU A 239 -6.53 -11.21 5.58
N PRO A 240 -7.01 -10.49 6.61
CA PRO A 240 -8.21 -10.89 7.37
C PRO A 240 -9.52 -10.78 6.59
N LEU A 241 -9.59 -9.92 5.57
CA LEU A 241 -10.81 -9.62 4.82
C LEU A 241 -10.66 -9.96 3.34
N LEU A 242 -11.74 -10.38 2.67
CA LEU A 242 -11.75 -10.59 1.22
C LEU A 242 -12.10 -9.33 0.41
N GLN A 243 -12.72 -8.34 1.05
CA GLN A 243 -13.08 -7.03 0.52
C GLN A 243 -13.30 -6.07 1.68
N ASP A 244 -13.13 -4.78 1.44
CA ASP A 244 -13.58 -3.75 2.37
C ASP A 244 -15.11 -3.63 2.37
N THR A 245 -15.65 -3.22 3.50
CA THR A 245 -17.05 -2.83 3.67
C THR A 245 -17.10 -1.41 4.23
N PRO A 246 -18.24 -0.70 4.12
CA PRO A 246 -18.36 0.65 4.68
C PRO A 246 -18.11 0.71 6.20
N GLN A 247 -18.36 -0.38 6.93
CA GLN A 247 -18.23 -0.46 8.38
C GLN A 247 -16.89 -1.06 8.83
N LEU A 248 -16.30 -1.92 8.02
CA LEU A 248 -15.08 -2.66 8.37
C LEU A 248 -14.18 -2.76 7.15
N GLY A 249 -12.98 -2.23 7.26
CA GLY A 249 -11.93 -2.38 6.27
C GLY A 249 -10.65 -2.99 6.82
N TRP A 250 -9.68 -3.09 5.92
CA TRP A 250 -8.47 -3.86 6.14
C TRP A 250 -7.58 -3.32 7.26
N GLU A 251 -7.42 -2.00 7.38
CA GLU A 251 -6.46 -1.38 8.31
C GLU A 251 -6.76 -1.73 9.77
N GLU A 252 -7.98 -1.48 10.23
CA GLU A 252 -8.42 -1.77 11.59
C GLU A 252 -8.45 -3.27 11.89
N SER A 253 -8.83 -4.09 10.89
CA SER A 253 -8.87 -5.55 11.02
C SER A 253 -7.46 -6.14 11.13
N CYS A 254 -6.56 -5.70 10.25
CA CYS A 254 -5.17 -6.11 10.23
C CYS A 254 -4.44 -5.60 11.49
N ASP A 255 -4.69 -4.36 11.93
CA ASP A 255 -4.06 -3.84 13.15
C ASP A 255 -4.50 -4.64 14.38
N ALA A 256 -5.79 -4.97 14.50
CA ALA A 256 -6.31 -5.78 15.58
C ALA A 256 -5.68 -7.19 15.59
N ALA A 257 -5.60 -7.83 14.41
CA ALA A 257 -5.00 -9.16 14.27
C ALA A 257 -3.50 -9.16 14.58
N VAL A 258 -2.74 -8.21 14.02
CA VAL A 258 -1.30 -8.07 14.29
C VAL A 258 -1.04 -7.74 15.76
N SER A 259 -1.83 -6.84 16.35
CA SER A 259 -1.74 -6.50 17.78
C SER A 259 -2.04 -7.71 18.67
N HIS A 260 -2.99 -8.55 18.28
CA HIS A 260 -3.25 -9.80 18.99
C HIS A 260 -2.06 -10.75 18.88
N LEU A 261 -1.55 -11.01 17.66
CA LEU A 261 -0.43 -11.92 17.43
C LEU A 261 0.85 -11.48 18.15
N LEU A 262 1.14 -10.18 18.15
CA LEU A 262 2.27 -9.59 18.87
C LEU A 262 2.18 -9.80 20.39
N ARG A 263 0.96 -9.84 20.94
CA ARG A 263 0.71 -10.06 22.37
C ARG A 263 0.73 -11.55 22.73
N SER A 264 0.07 -12.39 21.95
CA SER A 264 -0.16 -13.80 22.30
C SER A 264 1.00 -14.71 21.93
N CYS A 265 1.69 -14.43 20.81
CA CYS A 265 2.69 -15.34 20.26
C CYS A 265 4.11 -14.77 20.33
N LEU A 266 4.25 -13.44 20.35
CA LEU A 266 5.54 -12.76 20.18
C LEU A 266 5.85 -11.76 21.31
N SER A 267 5.15 -11.82 22.45
CA SER A 267 5.44 -10.92 23.57
C SER A 267 6.78 -11.29 24.21
N GLN A 268 7.63 -10.29 24.47
CA GLN A 268 8.90 -10.50 25.17
C GLN A 268 8.72 -10.57 26.70
N SER A 269 7.64 -9.99 27.24
CA SER A 269 7.34 -10.01 28.67
C SER A 269 5.84 -9.90 28.99
N PRO A 270 5.39 -10.40 30.16
CA PRO A 270 4.03 -10.19 30.64
C PRO A 270 3.71 -8.72 30.97
N LYS A 271 4.73 -7.88 31.22
CA LYS A 271 4.55 -6.43 31.37
C LYS A 271 4.18 -5.76 30.05
N ASP A 272 4.75 -6.21 28.93
CA ASP A 272 4.39 -5.73 27.58
C ASP A 272 2.97 -6.13 27.17
N GLN A 273 2.50 -7.30 27.63
CA GLN A 273 1.12 -7.72 27.42
C GLN A 273 0.14 -6.78 28.14
N ALA A 274 0.44 -6.41 29.39
CA ALA A 274 -0.40 -5.53 30.20
C ALA A 274 -0.44 -4.07 29.70
N THR A 275 0.68 -3.49 29.27
CA THR A 275 0.71 -2.13 28.69
C THR A 275 -0.02 -2.05 27.36
N THR A 276 0.05 -3.08 26.53
CA THR A 276 -0.69 -3.13 25.25
C THR A 276 -2.20 -3.30 25.49
N LEU A 277 -2.62 -4.02 26.54
CA LEU A 277 -4.02 -4.11 26.99
C LEU A 277 -4.55 -2.78 27.55
N ALA A 278 -3.74 -2.01 28.28
CA ALA A 278 -4.15 -0.72 28.82
C ALA A 278 -4.30 0.37 27.73
N GLN A 279 -3.56 0.27 26.62
CA GLN A 279 -3.68 1.17 25.47
C GLN A 279 -4.89 0.88 24.57
N THR A 280 -5.58 -0.23 24.78
CA THR A 280 -6.74 -0.67 23.99
C THR A 280 -8.06 -0.33 24.68
N GLY A 281 -8.16 0.87 25.26
CA GLY A 281 -9.44 1.42 25.69
C GLY A 281 -10.44 1.37 24.53
N GLY A 282 -11.37 0.41 24.60
CA GLY A 282 -12.39 0.12 23.60
C GLY A 282 -11.83 -0.21 22.21
N LEU A 283 -11.76 -1.49 21.85
CA LEU A 283 -11.50 -1.92 20.47
C LEU A 283 -12.71 -1.56 19.58
N VAL A 284 -12.87 -0.28 19.26
CA VAL A 284 -13.82 0.16 18.25
C VAL A 284 -13.15 -0.12 16.92
N LEU A 285 -13.57 -1.20 16.25
CA LEU A 285 -13.24 -1.45 14.85
C LEU A 285 -13.87 -0.33 14.02
N GLY A 286 -13.08 0.68 13.69
CA GLY A 286 -13.48 1.83 12.91
C GLY A 286 -12.30 2.40 12.15
N LEU A 287 -12.58 3.27 11.18
CA LEU A 287 -11.57 3.89 10.33
C LEU A 287 -10.53 4.63 11.20
N PRO A 288 -9.23 4.26 11.13
CA PRO A 288 -8.20 4.93 11.91
C PRO A 288 -7.94 6.35 11.39
N GLN A 289 -7.33 7.21 12.23
CA GLN A 289 -6.95 8.56 11.81
C GLN A 289 -5.76 8.58 10.85
N ASP A 290 -4.84 7.62 11.00
CA ASP A 290 -3.67 7.43 10.13
C ASP A 290 -3.23 5.96 10.11
N THR A 291 -2.24 5.65 9.28
CA THR A 291 -1.64 4.31 9.14
C THR A 291 -0.39 4.12 10.00
N ALA A 292 0.04 5.11 10.79
CA ALA A 292 1.34 5.08 11.45
C ALA A 292 1.42 3.95 12.49
N ARG A 293 0.35 3.73 13.26
CA ARG A 293 0.27 2.63 14.23
C ARG A 293 0.37 1.27 13.55
N LEU A 294 -0.45 1.03 12.52
CA LEU A 294 -0.47 -0.23 11.77
C LEU A 294 0.91 -0.53 11.15
N LYS A 295 1.54 0.46 10.50
CA LYS A 295 2.87 0.30 9.92
C LYS A 295 3.93 -0.06 10.97
N LYS A 296 3.89 0.57 12.14
CA LYS A 296 4.78 0.22 13.27
C LYS A 296 4.55 -1.20 13.76
N HIS A 297 3.30 -1.62 13.88
CA HIS A 297 2.96 -2.97 14.32
C HIS A 297 3.40 -4.04 13.31
N ILE A 298 3.18 -3.82 12.01
CA ILE A 298 3.67 -4.74 10.97
C ILE A 298 5.20 -4.80 10.97
N ALA A 299 5.89 -3.66 11.07
CA ALA A 299 7.35 -3.63 11.15
C ALA A 299 7.87 -4.39 12.39
N LEU A 300 7.23 -4.20 13.55
CA LEU A 300 7.55 -4.91 14.78
C LEU A 300 7.30 -6.42 14.67
N LEU A 301 6.21 -6.82 14.01
CA LEU A 301 5.92 -8.23 13.71
C LEU A 301 7.05 -8.85 12.87
N CYS A 302 7.46 -8.16 11.80
CA CYS A 302 8.57 -8.60 10.94
C CYS A 302 9.89 -8.73 11.72
N ASP A 303 10.22 -7.75 12.56
CA ASP A 303 11.42 -7.75 13.39
C ASP A 303 11.44 -8.89 14.42
N ARG A 304 10.32 -9.12 15.12
CA ARG A 304 10.21 -10.20 16.12
C ARG A 304 10.29 -11.59 15.48
N ILE A 305 9.67 -11.77 14.32
CA ILE A 305 9.82 -13.00 13.53
C ILE A 305 11.28 -13.15 13.06
N GLY A 306 11.91 -12.06 12.62
CA GLY A 306 13.32 -12.01 12.24
C GLY A 306 14.31 -12.40 13.35
N LYS A 307 13.93 -12.14 14.61
CA LYS A 307 14.69 -12.50 15.83
C LYS A 307 14.39 -13.91 16.33
N GLY A 308 13.71 -14.74 15.54
CA GLY A 308 13.42 -16.14 15.87
C GLY A 308 12.07 -16.36 16.57
N GLY A 309 11.20 -15.35 16.63
CA GLY A 309 9.84 -15.50 17.12
C GLY A 309 9.08 -16.61 16.38
N ARG A 310 8.31 -17.41 17.13
CA ARG A 310 7.53 -18.53 16.60
C ARG A 310 6.04 -18.19 16.63
N LEU A 311 5.35 -18.49 15.53
CA LEU A 311 3.90 -18.30 15.44
C LEU A 311 3.21 -19.61 15.83
N THR A 312 2.55 -19.63 16.98
CA THR A 312 1.82 -20.80 17.47
C THR A 312 0.53 -20.31 18.15
N LEU A 313 -0.62 -20.83 17.74
CA LEU A 313 -1.93 -20.50 18.33
C LEU A 313 -2.28 -21.36 19.56
N ALA A 314 -1.43 -22.34 19.90
CA ALA A 314 -1.61 -23.17 21.09
C ALA A 314 -1.57 -22.29 22.34
N SER A 315 -2.69 -22.27 23.06
CA SER A 315 -2.84 -21.53 24.29
C SER A 315 -2.01 -22.17 25.41
N ASP A 316 -0.75 -21.77 25.54
CA ASP A 316 -0.08 -21.80 26.87
C ASP A 316 -0.60 -20.65 27.77
N ALA A 317 -1.58 -19.88 27.28
CA ALA A 317 -2.26 -18.79 27.98
C ALA A 317 -3.34 -19.25 28.99
N ASN A 318 -3.24 -20.47 29.54
CA ASN A 318 -3.94 -20.83 30.78
C ASN A 318 -3.02 -20.76 32.01
N VAL A 319 -1.85 -20.13 31.91
CA VAL A 319 -1.19 -19.60 33.11
C VAL A 319 -2.08 -18.49 33.63
N GLN A 320 -2.84 -18.81 34.69
CA GLN A 320 -3.67 -17.88 35.43
C GLN A 320 -2.91 -16.56 35.62
N VAL A 321 -3.43 -15.48 35.03
CA VAL A 321 -3.00 -14.13 35.39
C VAL A 321 -3.19 -14.02 36.90
N PRO A 322 -2.16 -13.67 37.69
CA PRO A 322 -2.31 -13.53 39.13
C PRO A 322 -3.49 -12.60 39.44
N ALA A 323 -4.36 -13.04 40.36
CA ALA A 323 -5.61 -12.37 40.75
C ALA A 323 -5.47 -10.88 41.15
N GLN A 324 -4.23 -10.40 41.31
CA GLN A 324 -3.89 -9.02 41.67
C GLN A 324 -4.02 -8.01 40.51
N VAL A 325 -4.17 -8.45 39.26
CA VAL A 325 -4.31 -7.53 38.09
C VAL A 325 -5.78 -7.37 37.65
N GLN A 326 -6.69 -8.19 38.15
CA GLN A 326 -8.10 -8.19 37.77
C GLN A 326 -8.89 -7.01 38.35
N ASN A 327 -8.35 -6.31 39.36
CA ASN A 327 -9.01 -5.19 40.04
C ASN A 327 -8.80 -3.80 39.40
N LEU A 328 -8.07 -3.70 38.28
CA LEU A 328 -7.83 -2.41 37.59
C LEU A 328 -8.60 -2.26 36.26
N ALA A 329 -9.38 -3.27 35.88
CA ALA A 329 -10.18 -3.27 34.65
C ALA A 329 -11.67 -3.47 35.00
N ALA A 330 -12.28 -2.48 35.64
CA ALA A 330 -13.73 -2.36 35.66
C ALA A 330 -14.15 -1.19 34.75
N PRO A 331 -14.58 -1.46 33.51
CA PRO A 331 -15.53 -0.59 32.82
C PRO A 331 -16.93 -0.95 33.34
N GLY A 332 -17.66 0.07 33.80
CA GLY A 332 -18.97 -0.10 34.41
C GLY A 332 -20.02 -0.73 33.49
N GLY A 333 -20.92 -1.47 34.13
CA GLY A 333 -22.34 -1.56 33.78
C GLY A 333 -22.70 -2.20 32.45
N VAL A 334 -22.70 -3.52 32.40
CA VAL A 334 -23.66 -4.26 31.56
C VAL A 334 -24.29 -5.32 32.47
N GLU A 335 -25.54 -5.10 32.88
CA GLU A 335 -26.33 -6.12 33.57
C GLU A 335 -26.67 -7.26 32.61
N THR A 336 -26.50 -8.48 33.09
CA THR A 336 -26.86 -9.71 32.37
C THR A 336 -28.38 -9.82 32.27
N ILE A 337 -28.92 -9.85 31.05
CA ILE A 337 -30.33 -10.13 30.79
C ILE A 337 -30.59 -11.59 31.14
N ALA A 338 -31.43 -11.83 32.16
CA ALA A 338 -31.95 -13.15 32.48
C ALA A 338 -33.01 -13.56 31.44
N GLU A 339 -32.87 -14.74 30.84
CA GLU A 339 -33.93 -15.36 30.06
C GLU A 339 -35.12 -15.69 30.97
N VAL A 340 -36.27 -15.10 30.67
CA VAL A 340 -37.57 -15.57 31.18
C VAL A 340 -38.39 -16.00 29.98
N ALA A 341 -38.72 -17.28 29.96
CA ALA A 341 -39.69 -17.87 29.06
C ALA A 341 -41.12 -17.46 29.46
N GLY A 342 -41.98 -17.21 28.47
CA GLY A 342 -43.43 -17.35 28.64
C GLY A 342 -44.29 -16.15 28.21
N ASP A 343 -44.78 -16.26 26.98
CA ASP A 343 -46.14 -15.98 26.52
C ASP A 343 -46.69 -14.54 26.32
N ALA A 344 -47.63 -14.49 25.37
CA ALA A 344 -48.13 -13.37 24.58
C ALA A 344 -48.90 -12.26 25.34
N GLU A 345 -48.84 -11.02 24.82
CA GLU A 345 -49.99 -10.23 24.32
C GLU A 345 -49.56 -8.87 23.70
N GLU A 346 -50.33 -8.39 22.71
CA GLU A 346 -50.23 -7.08 22.04
C GLU A 346 -50.59 -5.91 22.98
N MET A 347 -49.82 -4.80 22.98
CA MET A 347 -50.39 -3.44 23.15
C MET A 347 -49.41 -2.31 22.73
N GLU A 348 -50.00 -1.25 22.17
CA GLU A 348 -49.47 -0.03 21.54
C GLU A 348 -48.50 0.89 22.36
N PRO A 349 -47.79 1.86 21.71
CA PRO A 349 -46.70 2.62 22.34
C PRO A 349 -47.18 3.81 23.21
N PRO A 350 -46.46 4.19 24.30
CA PRO A 350 -46.82 5.33 25.10
C PRO A 350 -46.33 6.66 24.51
N GLN A 351 -47.26 7.62 24.47
CA GLN A 351 -47.04 9.05 24.27
C GLN A 351 -46.46 9.69 25.54
N GLU A 352 -45.28 10.32 25.48
CA GLU A 352 -44.91 11.40 26.42
C GLU A 352 -44.05 12.47 25.73
N ILE A 353 -44.73 13.41 25.08
CA ILE A 353 -44.23 14.77 24.84
C ILE A 353 -45.02 15.67 25.78
N THR A 354 -44.34 16.67 26.35
CA THR A 354 -44.82 17.77 27.21
C THR A 354 -44.59 17.59 28.71
N LYS A 355 -43.51 18.22 29.21
CA LYS A 355 -43.42 18.84 30.55
C LYS A 355 -42.06 19.52 30.73
N PHE A 356 -41.84 20.70 30.12
CA PHE A 356 -40.89 21.69 30.67
C PHE A 356 -41.25 23.10 30.17
N LEU A 357 -42.17 23.76 30.87
CA LEU A 357 -42.34 25.21 30.81
C LEU A 357 -42.76 25.73 32.19
N LYS A 358 -41.84 26.41 32.89
CA LYS A 358 -42.02 27.58 33.81
C LYS A 358 -41.08 27.57 35.02
N LYS A 359 -40.14 28.51 35.05
CA LYS A 359 -39.97 29.61 36.06
C LYS A 359 -38.56 30.19 35.92
N LYS A 360 -38.43 31.42 35.40
CA LYS A 360 -38.34 32.73 36.09
C LYS A 360 -36.91 33.09 36.54
N GLN A 361 -36.40 34.18 35.94
CA GLN A 361 -35.22 34.96 36.34
C GLN A 361 -35.32 35.48 37.79
N PRO A 362 -34.18 35.91 38.36
CA PRO A 362 -34.13 37.25 38.96
C PRO A 362 -32.87 38.08 38.60
N SER A 363 -33.04 39.40 38.70
CA SER A 363 -32.10 40.46 38.33
C SER A 363 -31.39 41.08 39.54
N LYS A 364 -30.11 41.49 39.32
CA LYS A 364 -29.31 42.61 39.88
C LYS A 364 -29.05 42.74 41.40
N LYS A 365 -27.75 42.88 41.74
CA LYS A 365 -27.21 44.07 42.46
C LYS A 365 -25.69 44.22 42.29
N VAL A 366 -25.27 45.49 42.26
CA VAL A 366 -23.95 46.06 41.97
C VAL A 366 -23.08 46.16 43.24
N LYS A 367 -21.75 46.01 43.12
CA LYS A 367 -20.78 46.78 43.94
C LYS A 367 -19.47 47.00 43.17
N LYS A 368 -18.84 48.13 43.50
CA LYS A 368 -17.87 48.96 42.76
C LYS A 368 -16.48 48.84 43.39
N GLU A 369 -15.41 49.02 42.59
CA GLU A 369 -14.02 49.48 42.87
C GLU A 369 -13.03 48.71 41.97
N LYS A 370 -11.98 49.26 41.34
CA LYS A 370 -11.34 50.59 41.32
C LYS A 370 -10.43 50.67 40.08
N GLU A 371 -10.26 51.87 39.54
CA GLU A 371 -9.44 52.21 38.36
C GLU A 371 -7.92 51.99 38.54
N LYS A 372 -7.21 51.77 37.43
CA LYS A 372 -6.02 52.57 37.08
C LYS A 372 -5.80 52.66 35.55
N LYS A 373 -5.82 53.92 35.09
CA LYS A 373 -5.30 54.55 33.83
C LYS A 373 -4.04 53.87 33.26
N VAL A 374 -3.73 53.96 31.95
CA VAL A 374 -3.28 55.17 31.23
C VAL A 374 -3.52 55.09 29.69
N ALA A 375 -4.07 56.20 29.16
CA ALA A 375 -3.96 56.87 27.84
C ALA A 375 -3.59 56.07 26.57
N SER A 376 -4.36 56.04 25.47
CA SER A 376 -4.94 57.08 24.59
C SER A 376 -3.94 57.85 23.72
N THR A 377 -3.92 57.55 22.41
CA THR A 377 -3.72 58.54 21.33
C THR A 377 -4.35 58.00 20.03
N GLU A 378 -5.46 58.59 19.57
CA GLU A 378 -5.81 58.64 18.14
C GLU A 378 -5.22 59.94 17.54
N PRO A 379 -5.08 60.03 16.21
CA PRO A 379 -6.13 60.78 15.51
C PRO A 379 -6.53 60.21 14.13
N SER A 380 -7.72 60.66 13.72
CA SER A 380 -8.45 60.41 12.48
C SER A 380 -7.71 60.71 11.17
N GLY A 381 -8.12 60.04 10.09
CA GLY A 381 -7.94 60.54 8.72
C GLY A 381 -8.33 59.53 7.65
N ALA A 382 -9.39 59.82 6.90
CA ALA A 382 -10.01 58.96 5.89
C ALA A 382 -9.16 58.75 4.63
N THR A 383 -9.14 57.53 4.06
CA THR A 383 -9.42 57.24 2.63
C THR A 383 -9.47 55.74 2.36
N ALA A 384 -10.26 55.35 1.36
CA ALA A 384 -10.61 53.99 0.97
C ALA A 384 -9.44 53.15 0.44
N GLN A 385 -9.42 51.84 0.75
CA GLN A 385 -8.93 50.82 -0.17
C GLN A 385 -9.43 49.41 0.19
N GLU A 386 -9.87 48.70 -0.84
CA GLU A 386 -10.31 47.30 -0.86
C GLU A 386 -9.25 46.33 -0.32
N VAL A 387 -9.67 45.31 0.46
CA VAL A 387 -8.96 44.01 0.49
C VAL A 387 -9.98 42.88 0.73
N ALA A 388 -10.40 42.22 -0.35
CA ALA A 388 -10.86 40.84 -0.33
C ALA A 388 -9.77 39.99 -0.98
N GLY A 389 -8.98 39.27 -0.19
CA GLY A 389 -7.86 38.47 -0.67
C GLY A 389 -7.67 37.24 0.19
N GLY A 390 -8.13 36.09 -0.29
CA GLY A 390 -7.96 34.81 0.41
C GLY A 390 -8.80 33.66 -0.15
N ALA A 391 -8.93 33.54 -1.48
CA ALA A 391 -9.56 32.36 -2.09
C ALA A 391 -9.22 32.13 -3.58
N GLN A 392 -8.45 32.99 -4.23
CA GLN A 392 -8.25 32.93 -5.69
C GLN A 392 -6.94 32.27 -6.17
N GLU A 393 -6.01 31.90 -5.29
CA GLU A 393 -4.76 31.25 -5.71
C GLU A 393 -4.90 29.74 -5.93
N ALA A 394 -5.74 29.04 -5.14
CA ALA A 394 -5.93 27.59 -5.28
C ALA A 394 -6.64 27.18 -6.60
N ILE A 395 -7.38 28.09 -7.25
CA ILE A 395 -8.14 27.80 -8.46
C ILE A 395 -7.30 28.02 -9.74
N LYS A 396 -6.18 28.76 -9.66
CA LYS A 396 -5.30 29.01 -10.81
C LYS A 396 -4.33 27.85 -11.10
N GLU A 397 -3.90 27.10 -10.09
CA GLU A 397 -3.04 25.92 -10.29
C GLU A 397 -3.79 24.75 -10.93
N ALA A 398 -5.01 24.45 -10.46
CA ALA A 398 -5.84 23.38 -11.03
C ALA A 398 -6.27 23.61 -12.50
N LYS A 399 -6.33 24.88 -12.94
CA LYS A 399 -6.61 25.24 -14.35
C LYS A 399 -5.37 25.18 -15.25
N LYS A 400 -4.16 25.21 -14.69
CA LYS A 400 -2.91 25.16 -15.46
C LYS A 400 -2.56 23.72 -15.86
N GLU A 401 -2.77 22.75 -14.97
CA GLU A 401 -2.54 21.32 -15.23
C GLU A 401 -3.56 20.72 -16.23
N ARG A 402 -4.81 21.20 -16.23
CA ARG A 402 -5.81 20.82 -17.24
C ARG A 402 -5.52 21.37 -18.65
N LYS A 403 -4.73 22.44 -18.77
CA LYS A 403 -4.42 23.06 -20.08
C LYS A 403 -3.21 22.43 -20.77
N GLU A 404 -2.26 21.87 -20.01
CA GLU A 404 -1.12 21.12 -20.55
C GLU A 404 -1.52 19.73 -21.06
N SER A 405 -2.44 19.04 -20.37
CA SER A 405 -2.95 17.73 -20.78
C SER A 405 -3.84 17.76 -22.04
N SER A 406 -4.46 18.91 -22.37
CA SER A 406 -5.28 19.06 -23.57
C SER A 406 -4.51 19.44 -24.84
N LYS A 407 -3.25 19.90 -24.72
CA LYS A 407 -2.45 20.35 -25.87
C LYS A 407 -1.68 19.20 -26.54
N GLY A 408 -1.43 18.10 -25.82
CA GLY A 408 -0.76 16.90 -26.35
C GLY A 408 -1.63 15.94 -27.16
N LYS A 409 -2.94 16.20 -27.29
CA LYS A 409 -3.89 15.27 -27.93
C LYS A 409 -4.51 15.78 -29.25
N LYS A 410 -4.03 16.91 -29.79
CA LYS A 410 -4.54 17.53 -31.04
C LYS A 410 -3.52 17.58 -32.19
N GLU A 411 -2.34 16.98 -32.04
CA GLU A 411 -1.35 16.78 -33.12
C GLU A 411 -1.07 15.27 -33.27
N SER A 412 -1.97 14.54 -33.92
CA SER A 412 -1.68 13.20 -34.52
C SER A 412 -2.92 12.60 -35.20
N ARG A 413 -3.74 13.41 -35.88
CA ARG A 413 -4.77 12.90 -36.81
C ARG A 413 -4.98 13.87 -37.97
N LYS A 414 -4.00 13.96 -38.87
CA LYS A 414 -4.26 14.21 -40.28
C LYS A 414 -3.02 13.87 -41.10
N ASP A 415 -3.29 13.24 -42.25
CA ASP A 415 -2.41 13.01 -43.39
C ASP A 415 -1.47 11.79 -43.35
N SER A 416 -1.96 10.68 -43.92
CA SER A 416 -1.18 9.91 -44.90
C SER A 416 -2.14 9.12 -45.80
N SER A 417 -2.39 9.67 -46.98
CA SER A 417 -2.90 8.94 -48.13
C SER A 417 -2.06 9.29 -49.36
N LYS A 418 -1.50 8.23 -49.96
CA LYS A 418 -1.06 8.03 -51.36
C LYS A 418 0.39 8.35 -51.81
N GLU A 419 1.01 7.27 -52.31
CA GLU A 419 1.82 7.09 -53.54
C GLU A 419 3.14 7.86 -53.70
N GLU A 420 4.29 7.16 -53.66
CA GLU A 420 5.03 6.53 -54.77
C GLU A 420 5.98 7.49 -55.53
N ALA A 421 7.30 7.23 -55.45
CA ALA A 421 8.23 7.04 -56.58
C ALA A 421 9.71 7.38 -56.23
N LYS A 422 10.59 6.40 -56.55
CA LYS A 422 12.02 6.46 -56.96
C LYS A 422 12.72 7.83 -56.98
N LYS A 423 13.98 7.93 -56.50
CA LYS A 423 15.23 7.61 -57.26
C LYS A 423 16.51 7.89 -56.44
N GLU A 424 17.56 7.17 -56.81
CA GLU A 424 18.95 7.14 -56.32
C GLU A 424 19.72 8.48 -56.41
N SER A 425 20.73 8.68 -55.54
CA SER A 425 22.16 8.80 -55.97
C SER A 425 23.15 9.12 -54.82
N LYS A 426 23.96 8.11 -54.49
CA LYS A 426 25.43 8.03 -54.27
C LYS A 426 26.33 9.29 -54.31
N LYS A 427 27.20 9.48 -53.29
CA LYS A 427 28.68 9.66 -53.26
C LYS A 427 29.11 10.36 -51.94
N GLU A 428 29.94 9.75 -51.07
CA GLU A 428 31.44 9.76 -51.06
C GLU A 428 32.02 11.19 -51.01
N SER A 429 33.01 11.58 -50.19
CA SER A 429 34.04 10.87 -49.41
C SER A 429 34.93 11.88 -48.65
N SER A 430 35.61 11.43 -47.58
CA SER A 430 36.97 11.84 -47.11
C SER A 430 37.13 13.26 -46.50
N SER A 431 38.04 13.60 -45.58
CA SER A 431 39.30 12.98 -45.12
C SER A 431 39.74 13.54 -43.76
N SER A 432 40.42 12.68 -43.00
CA SER A 432 41.42 12.90 -41.93
C SER A 432 42.29 14.18 -41.96
N LYS A 433 42.69 14.70 -40.78
CA LYS A 433 44.13 14.82 -40.39
C LYS A 433 44.35 15.22 -38.93
N GLU A 434 45.34 14.55 -38.33
CA GLU A 434 46.02 14.84 -37.06
C GLU A 434 46.70 16.22 -37.02
N LYS A 435 46.92 16.76 -35.81
CA LYS A 435 48.22 17.32 -35.41
C LYS A 435 48.38 17.49 -33.89
N LYS A 436 49.62 17.28 -33.47
CA LYS A 436 50.22 17.22 -32.14
C LYS A 436 51.00 18.53 -31.84
N GLU A 437 51.45 18.69 -30.59
CA GLU A 437 52.43 19.66 -30.04
C GLU A 437 51.85 20.96 -29.45
N SER A 438 52.34 21.57 -28.36
CA SER A 438 53.38 21.25 -27.36
C SER A 438 53.35 22.23 -26.16
N SER A 439 53.79 21.74 -25.00
CA SER A 439 54.45 22.35 -23.80
C SER A 439 54.61 23.87 -23.57
N LYS A 440 54.36 24.31 -22.30
CA LYS A 440 55.28 25.07 -21.39
C LYS A 440 54.59 25.27 -20.01
N GLU A 441 55.02 24.69 -18.89
CA GLU A 441 56.13 24.99 -17.94
C GLU A 441 56.08 26.33 -17.16
N LYS A 442 55.99 26.21 -15.81
CA LYS A 442 56.61 27.01 -14.69
C LYS A 442 55.73 26.91 -13.42
N GLU A 443 56.20 26.86 -12.17
CA GLU A 443 57.48 26.65 -11.48
C GLU A 443 57.20 26.71 -9.95
N GLY A 444 57.98 26.00 -9.10
CA GLY A 444 58.22 26.30 -7.67
C GLY A 444 57.61 25.31 -6.64
N LYS A 445 58.38 24.36 -6.07
CA LYS A 445 59.29 24.41 -4.87
C LYS A 445 58.56 24.45 -3.51
N ASP A 446 58.93 23.76 -2.42
CA ASP A 446 60.15 23.02 -2.03
C ASP A 446 59.91 22.18 -0.73
N ILE A 447 60.69 21.10 -0.56
CA ILE A 447 61.31 20.51 0.69
C ILE A 447 60.42 19.93 1.82
N GLY A 448 60.67 18.73 2.39
CA GLY A 448 61.79 17.78 2.23
C GLY A 448 61.73 16.51 3.09
N ASP A 449 62.58 15.56 2.67
CA ASP A 449 62.82 14.16 3.06
C ASP A 449 63.62 13.88 4.33
N LYS A 450 63.55 12.60 4.81
CA LYS A 450 64.66 11.60 5.05
C LYS A 450 64.26 10.62 6.19
N LYS A 451 64.67 9.35 6.32
CA LYS A 451 65.77 8.51 5.75
C LYS A 451 65.55 7.00 6.10
N VAL A 452 65.74 6.12 5.12
CA VAL A 452 66.61 4.89 5.05
C VAL A 452 66.87 3.97 6.27
N SER A 453 66.68 2.64 6.09
CA SER A 453 67.72 1.60 6.36
C SER A 453 67.48 0.28 5.57
N ARG A 454 68.53 -0.54 5.41
CA ARG A 454 68.77 -1.60 4.39
C ARG A 454 69.05 -2.98 5.03
N LYS A 455 68.77 -4.06 4.26
CA LYS A 455 69.38 -5.43 4.20
C LYS A 455 69.08 -6.38 5.39
N SER A 456 68.90 -7.70 5.24
CA SER A 456 69.60 -8.71 4.41
C SER A 456 68.82 -10.05 4.22
N SER A 457 69.04 -10.70 3.06
CA SER A 457 69.16 -12.13 2.68
C SER A 457 68.57 -13.25 3.57
N VAL A 458 67.94 -14.33 3.04
CA VAL A 458 68.57 -15.48 2.33
C VAL A 458 67.55 -16.28 1.49
N LYS A 459 68.02 -16.80 0.34
CA LYS A 459 67.40 -17.75 -0.62
C LYS A 459 67.38 -19.19 -0.09
N VAL A 460 66.36 -19.98 -0.46
CA VAL A 460 66.53 -21.34 -1.03
C VAL A 460 65.53 -21.53 -2.17
N LYS A 461 66.02 -22.05 -3.29
CA LYS A 461 65.31 -22.35 -4.54
C LYS A 461 65.84 -23.71 -5.00
N GLU A 462 64.95 -24.66 -5.28
CA GLU A 462 64.97 -25.61 -6.42
C GLU A 462 63.71 -26.52 -6.30
N LYS A 463 62.75 -26.56 -7.25
CA LYS A 463 62.72 -27.16 -8.62
C LYS A 463 62.91 -28.69 -8.59
N THR A 464 62.21 -29.58 -9.30
CA THR A 464 61.02 -29.60 -10.19
C THR A 464 60.71 -31.08 -10.51
N LYS A 465 59.45 -31.39 -10.88
CA LYS A 465 58.98 -32.37 -11.91
C LYS A 465 59.13 -33.90 -11.74
N GLU A 466 57.95 -34.55 -11.84
CA GLU A 466 57.54 -35.83 -12.50
C GLU A 466 58.39 -36.30 -13.72
N PRO A 467 58.31 -37.57 -14.24
CA PRO A 467 57.07 -38.39 -14.39
C PRO A 467 57.17 -39.95 -14.36
N GLU A 468 55.98 -40.58 -14.45
CA GLU A 468 55.55 -41.83 -15.15
C GLU A 468 56.19 -43.23 -15.00
N ALA A 469 55.26 -44.22 -15.05
CA ALA A 469 55.28 -45.55 -15.68
C ALA A 469 55.48 -46.83 -14.83
N GLU A 470 54.39 -47.63 -14.84
CA GLU A 470 54.24 -49.10 -14.98
C GLU A 470 55.40 -50.06 -14.67
N GLU A 471 55.14 -51.03 -13.78
CA GLU A 471 55.05 -52.49 -14.04
C GLU A 471 55.28 -53.26 -12.72
N THR A 472 54.26 -53.97 -12.24
CA THR A 472 54.33 -55.38 -11.77
C THR A 472 52.96 -55.90 -11.35
#